data_AF-A0A137R0D6-F1
#
_entry.id   AF-A0A137R0D6-F1
#
_cell.length_a   1.000
_cell.length_b   1.000
_cell.length_c   1.000
_cell.angle_alpha   90.00
_cell.angle_beta   90.00
_cell.angle_gamma   90.00
#
_symmetry.space_group_name_H-M   'P 1'
#
loop_
_entity.id
_entity.type
_entity.pdbx_description
1 polymer ?
#
loop_
_entity_poly.entity_id
_entity_poly.type
_entity_poly.pdbx_seq_one_letter_code
_entity_poly.pdbx_strand_id
1 'polypeptide(L)'
;MFPNRYHELAPSIKGIPLADTTLINGKGRFPGGPDAELSVVNIQHGKRYRLRLVSMSCDPNFTFSIDEHDLLVIESDGQATLPHSVNSIQIFAGQRYSVVLIANQPVDNYWIRALPNSGNRNLSTTFENGVNSAILRYGGAPNTEPKSQQINTSLLKEADLHPLLNPAAPGLPTANGADVTFNLDLYFDEKAFRFKINNDSFTPPTVPILLQILSGARNAHDLLPRGGVLTVERNKVVQVNIPSGLTGGPHPFHLHGHSFSVVKSADSQYNFYNPVRRDVVSAGDTQGDFVAIRFRTDNPGPWIFHCHIDFHLNDGLAIVFAEAPGQTSAAVSSRPADWDQLCPTWDALPDSVKATHPY
;
A
#
# COMPACT_ATOMS: atom_id res chain seq x y z
N MET A 1 8.53 6.66 -9.08
CA MET A 1 8.67 5.76 -7.90
C MET A 1 9.04 6.61 -6.70
N PHE A 2 8.42 6.34 -5.54
CA PHE A 2 8.60 7.09 -4.29
C PHE A 2 9.03 6.15 -3.14
N PRO A 3 10.30 5.76 -3.03
CA PRO A 3 10.81 5.10 -1.83
C PRO A 3 11.16 6.10 -0.73
N ASN A 4 11.00 5.68 0.53
CA ASN A 4 11.66 6.30 1.67
C ASN A 4 13.00 5.59 1.95
N ARG A 5 13.97 6.32 2.49
CA ARG A 5 15.30 5.79 2.83
C ARG A 5 15.66 6.10 4.26
N TYR A 6 16.24 5.10 4.92
CA TYR A 6 16.84 5.17 6.25
C TYR A 6 18.37 5.14 6.11
N HIS A 7 19.07 5.87 6.97
CA HIS A 7 20.53 5.82 7.09
C HIS A 7 21.01 4.63 7.91
N GLU A 8 20.15 4.13 8.82
CA GLU A 8 20.36 2.89 9.55
C GLU A 8 19.79 1.70 8.79
N LEU A 9 20.38 0.52 8.97
CA LEU A 9 19.83 -0.72 8.44
C LEU A 9 18.54 -1.07 9.21
N ALA A 10 17.51 -1.53 8.51
CA ALA A 10 16.21 -1.83 9.11
C ALA A 10 16.29 -2.71 10.38
N PRO A 11 17.10 -3.80 10.45
CA PRO A 11 17.23 -4.60 11.67
C PRO A 11 17.90 -3.90 12.86
N SER A 12 18.56 -2.75 12.63
CA SER A 12 19.25 -1.97 13.66
C SER A 12 18.41 -0.81 14.20
N ILE A 13 17.30 -0.48 13.54
CA ILE A 13 16.41 0.59 13.98
C ILE A 13 15.77 0.21 15.32
N LYS A 14 15.75 1.14 16.27
CA LYS A 14 15.12 0.98 17.58
C LYS A 14 13.97 1.96 17.74
N GLY A 15 12.82 1.47 18.20
CA GLY A 15 11.63 2.29 18.39
C GLY A 15 10.94 2.62 17.07
N ILE A 16 10.30 3.79 16.99
CA ILE A 16 9.52 4.21 15.83
C ILE A 16 10.49 4.61 14.70
N PRO A 17 10.46 3.92 13.54
CA PRO A 17 11.31 4.23 12.40
C PRO A 17 10.91 5.58 11.79
N LEU A 18 11.89 6.45 11.53
CA LEU A 18 11.66 7.71 10.82
C LEU A 18 12.60 7.77 9.61
N ALA A 19 12.03 8.04 8.43
CA ALA A 19 12.80 8.14 7.21
C ALA A 19 13.72 9.37 7.23
N ASP A 20 14.94 9.22 6.72
CA ASP A 20 15.88 10.33 6.58
C ASP A 20 15.69 11.08 5.26
N THR A 21 15.31 10.36 4.20
CA THR A 21 15.23 10.90 2.84
C THR A 21 14.00 10.38 2.12
N THR A 22 13.29 11.27 1.44
CA THR A 22 12.36 10.90 0.35
C THR A 22 13.16 10.78 -0.94
N LEU A 23 13.08 9.62 -1.58
CA LEU A 23 13.65 9.42 -2.90
C LEU A 23 12.54 9.52 -3.96
N ILE A 24 12.85 10.17 -5.08
CA ILE A 24 12.03 10.13 -6.28
C ILE A 24 12.89 9.52 -7.38
N ASN A 25 12.48 8.37 -7.92
CA ASN A 25 13.27 7.59 -8.90
C ASN A 25 14.73 7.32 -8.44
N GLY A 26 14.93 7.05 -7.16
CA GLY A 26 16.22 6.62 -6.59
C GLY A 26 17.16 7.74 -6.17
N LYS A 27 16.79 9.02 -6.33
CA LYS A 27 17.58 10.18 -5.89
C LYS A 27 16.77 11.09 -4.97
N GLY A 28 17.45 11.78 -4.07
CA GLY A 28 16.84 12.71 -3.13
C GLY A 28 17.86 13.30 -2.15
N ARG A 29 17.45 14.34 -1.44
CA ARG A 29 18.24 15.02 -0.40
C ARG A 29 17.55 14.85 0.96
N PHE A 30 18.34 14.86 2.03
CA PHE A 30 17.84 14.89 3.41
C PHE A 30 18.13 16.25 4.08
N PRO A 31 17.33 16.66 5.09
CA PRO A 31 17.55 17.93 5.77
C PRO A 31 18.93 18.03 6.41
N GLY A 32 19.69 19.08 6.06
CA GLY A 32 21.07 19.27 6.51
C GLY A 32 22.10 18.33 5.87
N GLY A 33 21.71 17.61 4.81
CA GLY A 33 22.59 16.80 3.99
C GLY A 33 23.33 17.58 2.90
N PRO A 34 24.16 16.89 2.09
CA PRO A 34 24.86 17.51 0.98
C PRO A 34 23.89 17.89 -0.15
N ASP A 35 24.39 18.74 -1.06
CA ASP A 35 23.72 19.08 -2.32
C ASP A 35 23.80 17.90 -3.31
N ALA A 36 23.05 16.84 -3.05
CA ALA A 36 23.01 15.63 -3.87
C ALA A 36 22.16 15.85 -5.14
N GLU A 37 22.50 15.14 -6.22
CA GLU A 37 21.77 15.23 -7.49
C GLU A 37 20.29 14.83 -7.33
N LEU A 38 19.40 15.59 -7.97
CA LEU A 38 17.97 15.28 -8.01
C LEU A 38 17.59 14.54 -9.29
N SER A 39 16.53 13.74 -9.23
CA SER A 39 15.97 13.08 -10.41
C SER A 39 15.35 14.10 -11.37
N VAL A 40 15.48 13.85 -12.67
CA VAL A 40 14.89 14.67 -13.74
C VAL A 40 13.94 13.82 -14.58
N VAL A 41 12.71 14.29 -14.74
CA VAL A 41 11.70 13.74 -15.65
C VAL A 41 11.58 14.68 -16.85
N ASN A 42 11.98 14.20 -18.03
CA ASN A 42 11.97 15.01 -19.25
C ASN A 42 10.64 14.92 -19.98
N ILE A 43 10.10 16.07 -20.38
CA ILE A 43 8.86 16.19 -21.16
C ILE A 43 9.04 17.19 -22.31
N GLN A 44 8.03 17.29 -23.17
CA GLN A 44 8.03 18.13 -24.36
C GLN A 44 6.71 18.86 -24.40
N HIS A 45 6.77 20.18 -24.63
CA HIS A 45 5.59 21.02 -24.70
C HIS A 45 4.58 20.49 -25.74
N GLY A 46 3.30 20.54 -25.42
CA GLY A 46 2.19 20.05 -26.25
C GLY A 46 1.98 18.54 -26.24
N LYS A 47 2.85 17.74 -25.59
CA LYS A 47 2.65 16.29 -25.45
C LYS A 47 1.86 15.94 -24.18
N ARG A 48 1.37 14.70 -24.14
CA ARG A 48 0.71 14.10 -22.97
C ARG A 48 1.47 12.86 -22.55
N TYR A 49 1.61 12.66 -21.24
CA TYR A 49 2.37 11.57 -20.66
C TYR A 49 1.53 10.80 -19.66
N ARG A 50 1.48 9.48 -19.78
CA ARG A 50 0.96 8.61 -18.71
C ARG A 50 2.07 8.38 -17.71
N LEU A 51 2.09 9.18 -16.65
CA LEU A 51 3.01 8.97 -15.53
C LEU A 51 2.47 7.84 -14.65
N ARG A 52 3.35 6.91 -14.29
CA ARG A 52 3.05 5.81 -13.35
C ARG A 52 3.66 6.13 -12.00
N LEU A 53 2.81 6.57 -11.09
CA LEU A 53 3.12 6.84 -9.70
C LEU A 53 3.10 5.52 -8.95
N VAL A 54 4.19 5.21 -8.23
CA VAL A 54 4.35 3.96 -7.49
C VAL A 54 4.98 4.29 -6.15
N SER A 55 4.26 4.09 -5.07
CA SER A 55 4.80 4.16 -3.72
C SER A 55 5.56 2.88 -3.42
N MET A 56 6.87 3.01 -3.20
CA MET A 56 7.73 1.93 -2.75
C MET A 56 8.10 2.15 -1.28
N SER A 57 7.16 2.75 -0.54
CA SER A 57 7.37 3.12 0.85
C SER A 57 7.29 1.90 1.76
N CYS A 58 8.18 1.84 2.76
CA CYS A 58 8.04 0.93 3.90
C CYS A 58 7.14 1.51 5.00
N ASP A 59 6.87 2.82 5.01
CA ASP A 59 6.09 3.47 6.07
C ASP A 59 5.35 4.74 5.57
N PRO A 60 6.01 5.89 5.35
CA PRO A 60 5.32 7.14 5.14
C PRO A 60 4.41 7.11 3.90
N ASN A 61 3.28 7.78 3.99
CA ASN A 61 2.54 8.22 2.81
C ASN A 61 3.11 9.54 2.31
N PHE A 62 2.88 9.82 1.03
CA PHE A 62 3.37 11.05 0.40
C PHE A 62 2.21 11.86 -0.19
N THR A 63 2.20 13.17 0.08
CA THR A 63 1.39 14.11 -0.69
C THR A 63 2.17 14.51 -1.94
N PHE A 64 1.78 13.96 -3.08
CA PHE A 64 2.42 14.14 -4.38
C PHE A 64 1.76 15.27 -5.18
N SER A 65 2.55 16.17 -5.75
CA SER A 65 2.08 17.16 -6.73
C SER A 65 3.18 17.52 -7.73
N ILE A 66 2.82 18.20 -8.81
CA ILE A 66 3.75 18.83 -9.74
C ILE A 66 3.35 20.29 -9.85
N ASP A 67 4.29 21.21 -9.62
CA ASP A 67 4.01 22.64 -9.67
C ASP A 67 3.38 23.02 -11.00
N GLU A 68 2.29 23.78 -10.95
CA GLU A 68 1.56 24.31 -12.11
C GLU A 68 0.96 23.26 -13.06
N HIS A 69 0.88 21.98 -12.66
CA HIS A 69 0.29 20.93 -13.49
C HIS A 69 -0.84 20.18 -12.77
N ASP A 70 -1.94 20.00 -13.48
CA ASP A 70 -2.98 19.07 -13.09
C ASP A 70 -2.58 17.62 -13.41
N LEU A 71 -3.16 16.70 -12.66
CA LEU A 71 -2.98 15.26 -12.72
C LEU A 71 -4.34 14.62 -13.02
N LEU A 72 -4.51 14.16 -14.26
CA LEU A 72 -5.72 13.43 -14.66
C LEU A 72 -5.57 11.95 -14.31
N VAL A 73 -6.11 11.52 -13.17
CA VAL A 73 -6.06 10.12 -12.71
C VAL A 73 -6.89 9.23 -13.63
N ILE A 74 -6.30 8.13 -14.09
CA ILE A 74 -6.94 7.15 -15.01
C ILE A 74 -6.79 5.69 -14.56
N GLU A 75 -6.03 5.44 -13.49
CA GLU A 75 -5.81 4.10 -12.94
C GLU A 75 -5.49 4.22 -11.45
N SER A 76 -6.02 3.30 -10.64
CA SER A 76 -5.69 3.09 -9.23
C SER A 76 -5.31 1.63 -9.03
N ASP A 77 -4.10 1.35 -8.54
CA ASP A 77 -3.60 0.01 -8.21
C ASP A 77 -3.82 -1.05 -9.32
N GLY A 78 -3.57 -0.70 -10.59
CA GLY A 78 -3.77 -1.61 -11.72
C GLY A 78 -5.21 -1.67 -12.26
N GLN A 79 -6.17 -0.99 -11.61
CA GLN A 79 -7.56 -0.93 -12.03
C GLN A 79 -7.85 0.39 -12.76
N ALA A 80 -8.34 0.31 -13.99
CA ALA A 80 -8.69 1.49 -14.77
C ALA A 80 -9.88 2.25 -14.14
N THR A 81 -9.79 3.57 -14.08
CA THR A 81 -10.83 4.46 -13.56
C THR A 81 -11.43 5.32 -14.66
N LEU A 82 -12.61 5.89 -14.41
CA LEU A 82 -13.03 7.08 -15.13
C LEU A 82 -11.99 8.20 -14.87
N PRO A 83 -11.66 9.03 -15.88
CA PRO A 83 -10.71 10.12 -15.68
C PRO A 83 -11.19 11.11 -14.62
N HIS A 84 -10.34 11.40 -13.62
CA HIS A 84 -10.65 12.33 -12.54
C HIS A 84 -9.48 13.30 -12.35
N SER A 85 -9.74 14.61 -12.49
CA SER A 85 -8.70 15.65 -12.48
C SER A 85 -8.52 16.20 -11.07
N VAL A 86 -7.29 16.16 -10.59
CA VAL A 86 -6.81 16.75 -9.33
C VAL A 86 -5.48 17.42 -9.58
N ASN A 87 -4.86 18.05 -8.59
CA ASN A 87 -3.47 18.51 -8.73
C ASN A 87 -2.56 18.03 -7.58
N SER A 88 -3.13 17.27 -6.64
CA SER A 88 -2.40 16.62 -5.56
C SER A 88 -2.99 15.24 -5.24
N ILE A 89 -2.14 14.28 -4.92
CA ILE A 89 -2.51 12.90 -4.61
C ILE A 89 -1.77 12.48 -3.34
N GLN A 90 -2.52 12.14 -2.28
CA GLN A 90 -1.94 11.40 -1.16
C GLN A 90 -1.83 9.92 -1.56
N ILE A 91 -0.60 9.40 -1.59
CA ILE A 91 -0.31 8.02 -1.98
C ILE A 91 0.32 7.27 -0.80
N PHE A 92 -0.33 6.18 -0.38
CA PHE A 92 0.12 5.36 0.76
C PHE A 92 1.10 4.27 0.33
N ALA A 93 1.74 3.59 1.30
CA ALA A 93 2.66 2.48 1.05
C ALA A 93 2.00 1.40 0.17
N GLY A 94 2.67 1.00 -0.92
CA GLY A 94 2.16 -0.01 -1.85
C GLY A 94 1.13 0.46 -2.89
N GLN A 95 0.59 1.68 -2.78
CA GLN A 95 -0.36 2.21 -3.76
C GLN A 95 0.31 2.67 -5.07
N ARG A 96 -0.47 2.67 -6.15
CA ARG A 96 -0.10 3.12 -7.49
C ARG A 96 -1.21 3.92 -8.13
N TYR A 97 -0.82 4.92 -8.91
CA TYR A 97 -1.74 5.67 -9.78
C TYR A 97 -1.13 5.85 -11.16
N SER A 98 -1.93 5.69 -12.22
CA SER A 98 -1.56 6.29 -13.51
C SER A 98 -2.26 7.63 -13.63
N VAL A 99 -1.50 8.68 -13.96
CA VAL A 99 -2.04 10.02 -14.25
C VAL A 99 -1.60 10.45 -15.64
N VAL A 100 -2.48 11.13 -16.36
CA VAL A 100 -2.12 11.83 -17.59
C VAL A 100 -1.68 13.24 -17.21
N LEU A 101 -0.40 13.51 -17.42
CA LEU A 101 0.19 14.85 -17.36
C LEU A 101 0.10 15.47 -18.76
N ILE A 102 -0.50 16.66 -18.86
CA ILE A 102 -0.50 17.45 -20.10
C ILE A 102 0.64 18.47 -19.99
N ALA A 103 1.60 18.42 -20.90
CA ALA A 103 2.73 19.34 -20.91
C ALA A 103 2.35 20.66 -21.60
N ASN A 104 1.45 21.42 -20.99
CA ASN A 104 0.87 22.65 -21.54
C ASN A 104 1.42 23.95 -20.92
N GLN A 105 2.33 23.86 -19.96
CA GLN A 105 2.95 25.03 -19.34
C GLN A 105 4.12 25.58 -20.18
N PRO A 106 4.55 26.83 -19.97
CA PRO A 106 5.75 27.39 -20.60
C PRO A 106 6.97 26.47 -20.48
N VAL A 107 7.90 26.58 -21.43
CA VAL A 107 9.15 25.79 -21.37
C VAL A 107 10.01 26.27 -20.21
N ASP A 108 9.98 25.52 -19.10
CA ASP A 108 10.80 25.76 -17.92
C ASP A 108 11.04 24.44 -17.13
N ASN A 109 11.60 24.57 -15.93
CA ASN A 109 11.73 23.53 -14.94
C ASN A 109 10.67 23.73 -13.83
N TYR A 110 10.01 22.64 -13.44
CA TYR A 110 8.97 22.63 -12.41
C TYR A 110 9.32 21.64 -11.32
N TRP A 111 9.01 21.96 -10.07
CA TRP A 111 9.19 21.01 -8.98
C TRP A 111 8.16 19.87 -9.05
N ILE A 112 8.66 18.65 -8.97
CA ILE A 112 7.89 17.46 -8.58
C ILE A 112 8.05 17.33 -7.07
N ARG A 113 6.95 17.31 -6.34
CA ARG A 113 6.92 17.32 -4.86
C ARG A 113 6.34 16.01 -4.34
N ALA A 114 6.93 15.46 -3.28
CA ALA A 114 6.41 14.31 -2.56
C ALA A 114 6.65 14.50 -1.05
N LEU A 115 5.74 15.18 -0.36
CA LEU A 115 5.88 15.49 1.07
C LEU A 115 5.48 14.27 1.92
N PRO A 116 6.37 13.68 2.74
CA PRO A 116 5.98 12.58 3.60
C PRO A 116 5.19 13.07 4.83
N ASN A 117 4.33 12.22 5.38
CA ASN A 117 3.62 12.52 6.64
C ASN A 117 4.54 12.44 7.88
N SER A 118 5.67 11.74 7.79
CA SER A 118 6.65 11.56 8.87
C SER A 118 8.08 11.60 8.34
N GLY A 119 9.05 11.81 9.22
CA GLY A 119 10.47 11.75 8.87
C GLY A 119 11.37 12.42 9.91
N ASN A 120 12.67 12.14 9.83
CA ASN A 120 13.67 12.72 10.71
C ASN A 120 13.82 14.23 10.48
N ARG A 121 14.19 14.95 11.54
CA ARG A 121 14.36 16.42 11.53
C ARG A 121 13.06 17.10 11.08
N ASN A 122 13.10 17.90 10.02
CA ASN A 122 11.94 18.58 9.43
C ASN A 122 11.54 18.00 8.06
N LEU A 123 11.89 16.74 7.76
CA LEU A 123 11.60 16.12 6.47
C LEU A 123 10.10 16.17 6.12
N SER A 124 9.19 15.97 7.07
CA SER A 124 7.74 15.99 6.82
C SER A 124 7.12 17.39 6.68
N THR A 125 7.91 18.45 6.83
CA THR A 125 7.39 19.83 6.89
C THR A 125 8.10 20.81 5.96
N THR A 126 9.02 20.35 5.12
CA THR A 126 9.83 21.25 4.27
C THR A 126 10.11 20.71 2.86
N PHE A 127 10.41 21.65 1.95
CA PHE A 127 11.03 21.41 0.65
C PHE A 127 12.34 22.21 0.50
N GLU A 128 12.81 22.83 1.59
CA GLU A 128 14.03 23.64 1.57
C GLU A 128 15.23 22.85 1.04
N ASN A 129 16.07 23.51 0.26
CA ASN A 129 17.25 22.91 -0.39
C ASN A 129 16.90 21.69 -1.27
N GLY A 130 15.67 21.56 -1.76
CA GLY A 130 15.26 20.50 -2.68
C GLY A 130 15.06 19.14 -2.02
N VAL A 131 14.89 19.06 -0.70
CA VAL A 131 14.39 17.82 -0.08
C VAL A 131 12.99 17.51 -0.60
N ASN A 132 12.58 16.24 -0.57
CA ASN A 132 11.25 15.80 -1.03
C ASN A 132 10.89 16.18 -2.47
N SER A 133 11.91 16.45 -3.30
CA SER A 133 11.74 17.10 -4.59
C SER A 133 12.48 16.38 -5.73
N ALA A 134 11.95 16.55 -6.93
CA ALA A 134 12.59 16.20 -8.21
C ALA A 134 12.23 17.25 -9.26
N ILE A 135 12.82 17.15 -10.45
CA ILE A 135 12.69 18.16 -11.50
C ILE A 135 11.85 17.59 -12.64
N LEU A 136 10.76 18.26 -13.01
CA LEU A 136 10.10 18.09 -14.30
C LEU A 136 10.69 19.11 -15.27
N ARG A 137 11.32 18.64 -16.35
CA ARG A 137 12.05 19.49 -17.30
C ARG A 137 11.43 19.46 -18.69
N TYR A 138 11.02 20.61 -19.18
CA TYR A 138 10.60 20.76 -20.57
C TYR A 138 11.81 20.75 -21.52
N GLY A 139 11.65 20.18 -22.70
CA GLY A 139 12.63 20.28 -23.78
C GLY A 139 12.94 21.74 -24.13
N GLY A 140 14.20 22.13 -24.01
CA GLY A 140 14.67 23.50 -24.23
C GLY A 140 14.85 24.33 -22.95
N ALA A 141 14.38 23.84 -21.80
CA ALA A 141 14.62 24.50 -20.51
C ALA A 141 16.09 24.36 -20.07
N PRO A 142 16.65 25.33 -19.32
CA PRO A 142 18.03 25.27 -18.84
C PRO A 142 18.24 24.12 -17.85
N ASN A 143 19.47 23.61 -17.75
CA ASN A 143 19.85 22.60 -16.76
C ASN A 143 20.09 23.25 -15.37
N THR A 144 19.01 23.75 -14.78
CA THR A 144 19.00 24.37 -13.45
C THR A 144 17.86 23.82 -12.61
N GLU A 145 17.89 24.08 -11.30
CA GLU A 145 16.76 23.79 -10.43
C GLU A 145 15.54 24.68 -10.75
N PRO A 146 14.31 24.17 -10.57
CA PRO A 146 13.09 24.95 -10.68
C PRO A 146 13.04 26.13 -9.69
N LYS A 147 12.38 27.21 -10.11
CA LYS A 147 11.98 28.33 -9.24
C LYS A 147 10.46 28.41 -9.04
N SER A 148 9.73 27.42 -9.57
CA SER A 148 8.29 27.33 -9.49
C SER A 148 7.81 27.27 -8.04
N GLN A 149 6.59 27.74 -7.82
CA GLN A 149 5.95 27.73 -6.51
C GLN A 149 4.81 26.71 -6.52
N GLN A 150 4.58 26.10 -5.36
CA GLN A 150 3.40 25.26 -5.19
C GLN A 150 2.15 26.15 -5.22
N ILE A 151 1.17 25.76 -6.03
CA ILE A 151 -0.15 26.41 -6.08
C ILE A 151 -1.11 25.74 -5.08
N ASN A 152 -2.29 26.33 -4.86
CA ASN A 152 -3.34 25.72 -4.06
C ASN A 152 -3.68 24.30 -4.56
N THR A 153 -3.80 23.36 -3.63
CA THR A 153 -3.98 21.95 -3.96
C THR A 153 -5.44 21.51 -3.89
N SER A 154 -5.93 20.87 -4.95
CA SER A 154 -7.10 20.01 -5.00
C SER A 154 -6.62 18.58 -4.77
N LEU A 155 -6.78 18.11 -3.53
CA LEU A 155 -6.38 16.77 -3.11
C LEU A 155 -7.38 15.72 -3.61
N LEU A 156 -6.86 14.62 -4.15
CA LEU A 156 -7.64 13.44 -4.51
C LEU A 156 -8.37 12.85 -3.30
N LYS A 157 -9.68 12.70 -3.42
CA LYS A 157 -10.50 11.90 -2.51
C LYS A 157 -10.76 10.55 -3.15
N GLU A 158 -10.46 9.48 -2.43
CA GLU A 158 -10.63 8.11 -2.95
C GLU A 158 -12.07 7.83 -3.40
N ALA A 159 -13.06 8.35 -2.66
CA ALA A 159 -14.48 8.16 -2.96
C ALA A 159 -14.93 8.78 -4.30
N ASP A 160 -14.15 9.70 -4.86
CA ASP A 160 -14.43 10.33 -6.17
C ASP A 160 -13.88 9.48 -7.35
N LEU A 161 -13.13 8.42 -7.05
CA LEU A 161 -12.66 7.48 -8.06
C LEU A 161 -13.72 6.42 -8.34
N HIS A 162 -13.99 6.20 -9.62
CA HIS A 162 -14.95 5.21 -10.09
C HIS A 162 -14.32 4.30 -11.13
N PRO A 163 -14.55 2.96 -11.09
CA PRO A 163 -13.99 2.04 -12.06
C PRO A 163 -14.50 2.33 -13.47
N LEU A 164 -13.63 2.15 -14.46
CA LEU A 164 -14.02 2.21 -15.87
C LEU A 164 -14.83 0.97 -16.30
N LEU A 165 -14.52 -0.19 -15.73
CA LEU A 165 -15.05 -1.49 -16.14
C LEU A 165 -15.68 -2.22 -14.95
N ASN A 166 -16.85 -2.83 -15.17
CA ASN A 166 -17.58 -3.63 -14.18
C ASN A 166 -17.67 -2.93 -12.81
N PRO A 167 -18.32 -1.75 -12.75
CA PRO A 167 -18.17 -0.81 -11.63
C PRO A 167 -18.84 -1.28 -10.32
N ALA A 168 -19.89 -2.10 -10.41
CA ALA A 168 -20.62 -2.55 -9.24
C ALA A 168 -19.76 -3.41 -8.30
N ALA A 169 -19.91 -3.19 -7.00
CA ALA A 169 -19.35 -4.07 -5.99
C ALA A 169 -20.06 -5.43 -6.01
N PRO A 170 -19.37 -6.54 -5.63
CA PRO A 170 -20.04 -7.82 -5.48
C PRO A 170 -21.02 -7.83 -4.29
N GLY A 171 -22.05 -8.68 -4.38
CA GLY A 171 -23.09 -8.83 -3.36
C GLY A 171 -24.31 -7.93 -3.58
N LEU A 172 -25.23 -7.92 -2.63
CA LEU A 172 -26.37 -7.00 -2.65
C LEU A 172 -25.91 -5.56 -2.29
N PRO A 173 -26.52 -4.50 -2.86
CA PRO A 173 -26.08 -3.12 -2.68
C PRO A 173 -26.55 -2.51 -1.34
N THR A 174 -26.26 -3.21 -0.23
CA THR A 174 -26.56 -2.80 1.15
C THR A 174 -25.39 -3.15 2.05
N ALA A 175 -25.26 -2.53 3.23
CA ALA A 175 -24.16 -2.81 4.16
C ALA A 175 -24.04 -4.30 4.58
N ASN A 176 -25.16 -5.03 4.58
CA ASN A 176 -25.24 -6.46 4.95
C ASN A 176 -25.39 -7.37 3.72
N GLY A 177 -25.03 -6.89 2.53
CA GLY A 177 -25.23 -7.61 1.27
C GLY A 177 -24.16 -8.62 0.88
N ALA A 178 -23.16 -8.86 1.73
CA ALA A 178 -22.13 -9.87 1.54
C ALA A 178 -22.58 -11.23 2.13
N ASP A 179 -22.00 -12.33 1.63
CA ASP A 179 -22.26 -13.67 2.19
C ASP A 179 -21.57 -13.86 3.55
N VAL A 180 -20.39 -13.25 3.71
CA VAL A 180 -19.59 -13.27 4.94
C VAL A 180 -19.06 -11.87 5.21
N THR A 181 -19.19 -11.40 6.45
CA THR A 181 -18.66 -10.11 6.89
C THR A 181 -17.72 -10.31 8.07
N PHE A 182 -16.50 -9.82 7.94
CA PHE A 182 -15.52 -9.72 9.02
C PHE A 182 -15.45 -8.30 9.53
N ASN A 183 -15.82 -8.10 10.79
CA ASN A 183 -15.55 -6.86 11.51
C ASN A 183 -14.25 -7.05 12.27
N LEU A 184 -13.18 -6.40 11.82
CA LEU A 184 -11.90 -6.50 12.50
C LEU A 184 -11.93 -5.64 13.77
N ASP A 185 -11.25 -6.12 14.80
CA ASP A 185 -10.90 -5.34 15.98
C ASP A 185 -9.38 -5.11 15.96
N LEU A 186 -8.96 -3.85 15.95
CA LEU A 186 -7.57 -3.45 15.83
C LEU A 186 -7.11 -2.76 17.10
N TYR A 187 -6.00 -3.22 17.68
CA TYR A 187 -5.39 -2.55 18.81
C TYR A 187 -3.88 -2.74 18.86
N PHE A 188 -3.20 -1.83 19.55
CA PHE A 188 -1.77 -1.89 19.82
C PHE A 188 -1.53 -2.23 21.29
N ASP A 189 -0.82 -3.33 21.56
CA ASP A 189 -0.41 -3.74 22.89
C ASP A 189 0.91 -3.06 23.22
N GLU A 190 0.86 -1.95 23.97
CA GLU A 190 2.05 -1.16 24.34
C GLU A 190 3.07 -1.96 25.16
N LYS A 191 2.61 -2.93 25.96
CA LYS A 191 3.50 -3.73 26.82
C LYS A 191 4.26 -4.76 26.00
N ALA A 192 3.57 -5.43 25.08
CA ALA A 192 4.19 -6.39 24.17
C ALA A 192 4.91 -5.69 23.01
N PHE A 193 4.60 -4.42 22.76
CA PHE A 193 4.98 -3.65 21.57
C PHE A 193 4.57 -4.37 20.29
N ARG A 194 3.30 -4.79 20.22
CA ARG A 194 2.77 -5.57 19.09
C ARG A 194 1.37 -5.12 18.71
N PHE A 195 1.12 -5.11 17.41
CA PHE A 195 -0.21 -4.96 16.86
C PHE A 195 -0.99 -6.26 16.93
N LYS A 196 -2.30 -6.13 17.07
CA LYS A 196 -3.22 -7.25 17.12
C LYS A 196 -4.45 -7.00 16.27
N ILE A 197 -4.95 -8.09 15.69
CA ILE A 197 -6.22 -8.17 14.97
C ILE A 197 -7.05 -9.25 15.67
N ASN A 198 -8.24 -8.90 16.15
CA ASN A 198 -9.14 -9.81 16.87
C ASN A 198 -8.47 -10.51 18.07
N ASN A 199 -7.67 -9.76 18.84
CA ASN A 199 -6.92 -10.24 20.02
C ASN A 199 -5.65 -11.07 19.75
N ASP A 200 -5.35 -11.39 18.49
CA ASP A 200 -4.16 -12.14 18.11
C ASP A 200 -3.14 -11.26 17.38
N SER A 201 -1.85 -11.52 17.60
CA SER A 201 -0.76 -10.85 16.90
C SER A 201 -0.12 -11.82 15.93
N PHE A 202 -0.06 -11.47 14.64
CA PHE A 202 0.49 -12.37 13.64
C PHE A 202 1.98 -12.63 13.88
N THR A 203 2.35 -13.90 13.91
CA THR A 203 3.74 -14.35 13.92
C THR A 203 3.89 -15.36 12.79
N PRO A 204 4.90 -15.23 11.90
CA PRO A 204 5.12 -16.20 10.84
C PRO A 204 5.23 -17.63 11.42
N PRO A 205 4.45 -18.60 10.91
CA PRO A 205 4.57 -19.98 11.34
C PRO A 205 5.86 -20.58 10.75
N THR A 206 6.49 -21.51 11.48
CA THR A 206 7.71 -22.20 11.01
C THR A 206 7.47 -22.97 9.70
N VAL A 207 6.26 -23.48 9.50
CA VAL A 207 5.83 -24.10 8.24
C VAL A 207 4.90 -23.12 7.51
N PRO A 208 5.19 -22.70 6.26
CA PRO A 208 4.32 -21.81 5.51
C PRO A 208 2.89 -22.35 5.39
N ILE A 209 1.89 -21.48 5.50
CA ILE A 209 0.47 -21.87 5.55
C ILE A 209 0.06 -22.67 4.30
N LEU A 210 0.61 -22.34 3.13
CA LEU A 210 0.38 -23.13 1.91
C LEU A 210 0.86 -24.58 2.08
N LEU A 211 2.03 -24.80 2.66
CA LEU A 211 2.56 -26.13 2.91
C LEU A 211 1.74 -26.88 3.97
N GLN A 212 1.22 -26.20 5.00
CA GLN A 212 0.28 -26.79 5.97
C GLN A 212 -0.99 -27.33 5.26
N ILE A 213 -1.60 -26.54 4.36
CA ILE A 213 -2.78 -26.96 3.58
C ILE A 213 -2.45 -28.14 2.67
N LEU A 214 -1.32 -28.09 1.98
CA LEU A 214 -0.87 -29.17 1.09
C LEU A 214 -0.55 -30.46 1.86
N SER A 215 -0.13 -30.34 3.12
CA SER A 215 0.16 -31.46 4.02
C SER A 215 -1.08 -32.04 4.71
N GLY A 216 -2.27 -31.47 4.46
CA GLY A 216 -3.55 -32.05 4.89
C GLY A 216 -4.39 -31.15 5.79
N ALA A 217 -3.93 -29.96 6.19
CA ALA A 217 -4.76 -29.02 6.94
C ALA A 217 -5.95 -28.55 6.09
N ARG A 218 -7.14 -28.47 6.71
CA ARG A 218 -8.38 -28.10 6.00
C ARG A 218 -9.17 -27.01 6.71
N ASN A 219 -9.10 -26.93 8.04
CA ASN A 219 -9.85 -25.96 8.82
C ASN A 219 -8.93 -24.92 9.46
N ALA A 220 -9.48 -23.76 9.83
CA ALA A 220 -8.75 -22.72 10.55
C ALA A 220 -8.06 -23.22 11.82
N HIS A 221 -8.67 -24.17 12.55
CA HIS A 221 -8.08 -24.73 13.78
C HIS A 221 -6.87 -25.64 13.55
N ASP A 222 -6.71 -26.16 12.32
CA ASP A 222 -5.55 -26.97 11.91
C ASP A 222 -4.37 -26.08 11.49
N LEU A 223 -4.63 -24.79 11.25
CA LEU A 223 -3.67 -23.84 10.68
C LEU A 223 -2.98 -23.01 11.77
N LEU A 224 -1.70 -22.74 11.54
CA LEU A 224 -0.87 -21.86 12.37
C LEU A 224 -0.53 -20.57 11.61
N PRO A 225 -0.37 -19.43 12.31
CA PRO A 225 -0.57 -19.25 13.75
C PRO A 225 -2.06 -19.29 14.13
N ARG A 226 -2.38 -19.84 15.31
CA ARG A 226 -3.76 -19.86 15.81
C ARG A 226 -4.28 -18.43 15.95
N GLY A 227 -5.55 -18.21 15.59
CA GLY A 227 -6.18 -16.88 15.65
C GLY A 227 -5.84 -15.94 14.48
N GLY A 228 -4.67 -16.10 13.86
CA GLY A 228 -4.23 -15.31 12.71
C GLY A 228 -4.71 -15.80 11.34
N VAL A 229 -5.51 -16.89 11.28
CA VAL A 229 -5.97 -17.48 10.01
C VAL A 229 -7.50 -17.60 9.98
N LEU A 230 -8.13 -16.97 8.98
CA LEU A 230 -9.56 -16.97 8.74
C LEU A 230 -9.88 -17.83 7.52
N THR A 231 -10.69 -18.87 7.66
CA THR A 231 -11.12 -19.69 6.51
C THR A 231 -12.34 -19.08 5.84
N VAL A 232 -12.33 -19.03 4.51
CA VAL A 232 -13.47 -18.60 3.69
C VAL A 232 -13.76 -19.62 2.60
N GLU A 233 -15.05 -19.89 2.35
CA GLU A 233 -15.48 -20.80 1.29
C GLU A 233 -15.29 -20.18 -0.10
N ARG A 234 -15.26 -21.01 -1.15
CA ARG A 234 -15.20 -20.55 -2.54
C ARG A 234 -16.52 -19.89 -2.99
N ASN A 235 -16.41 -18.95 -3.91
CA ASN A 235 -17.51 -18.25 -4.60
C ASN A 235 -18.45 -17.49 -3.65
N LYS A 236 -17.91 -16.99 -2.54
CA LYS A 236 -18.61 -16.10 -1.60
C LYS A 236 -18.21 -14.66 -1.85
N VAL A 237 -19.12 -13.75 -1.55
CA VAL A 237 -18.83 -12.33 -1.40
C VAL A 237 -18.39 -12.09 0.04
N VAL A 238 -17.16 -11.64 0.21
CA VAL A 238 -16.61 -11.29 1.53
C VAL A 238 -16.59 -9.78 1.67
N GLN A 239 -17.05 -9.28 2.82
CA GLN A 239 -16.84 -7.91 3.25
C GLN A 239 -15.89 -7.89 4.44
N VAL A 240 -14.94 -6.95 4.44
CA VAL A 240 -14.05 -6.69 5.57
C VAL A 240 -14.23 -5.25 6.00
N ASN A 241 -14.59 -5.04 7.26
CA ASN A 241 -14.68 -3.73 7.89
C ASN A 241 -13.43 -3.53 8.75
N ILE A 242 -12.69 -2.45 8.47
CA ILE A 242 -11.38 -2.13 9.03
C ILE A 242 -11.53 -0.85 9.87
N PRO A 243 -11.46 -0.92 11.20
CA PRO A 243 -11.55 0.26 12.06
C PRO A 243 -10.49 1.32 11.76
N SER A 244 -10.89 2.58 11.82
CA SER A 244 -10.03 3.76 11.65
C SER A 244 -9.47 4.25 13.00
N GLY A 245 -8.40 5.05 12.96
CA GLY A 245 -7.88 5.76 14.13
C GLY A 245 -7.01 4.93 15.09
N LEU A 246 -6.53 3.76 14.68
CA LEU A 246 -5.50 3.03 15.40
C LEU A 246 -4.19 3.84 15.41
N THR A 247 -3.50 3.87 16.56
CA THR A 247 -2.18 4.51 16.70
C THR A 247 -1.16 4.02 15.65
N GLY A 248 -0.25 4.89 15.24
CA GLY A 248 0.64 4.66 14.10
C GLY A 248 -0.06 4.75 12.74
N GLY A 249 -1.32 5.17 12.70
CA GLY A 249 -2.08 5.36 11.48
C GLY A 249 -1.67 6.59 10.65
N PRO A 250 -2.29 6.76 9.48
CA PRO A 250 -3.32 5.88 8.92
C PRO A 250 -2.70 4.62 8.31
N HIS A 251 -3.31 3.46 8.57
CA HIS A 251 -2.77 2.15 8.18
C HIS A 251 -3.22 1.74 6.77
N PRO A 252 -2.33 1.64 5.76
CA PRO A 252 -2.70 1.13 4.45
C PRO A 252 -2.79 -0.41 4.47
N PHE A 253 -4.00 -0.97 4.43
CA PHE A 253 -4.20 -2.41 4.36
C PHE A 253 -4.16 -2.93 2.93
N HIS A 254 -3.42 -4.02 2.73
CA HIS A 254 -3.25 -4.72 1.46
C HIS A 254 -3.80 -6.14 1.54
N LEU A 255 -4.48 -6.59 0.48
CA LEU A 255 -4.93 -7.97 0.32
C LEU A 255 -4.19 -8.62 -0.85
N HIS A 256 -3.48 -9.72 -0.57
CA HIS A 256 -2.88 -10.54 -1.62
C HIS A 256 -3.95 -11.33 -2.40
N GLY A 257 -3.63 -11.71 -3.62
CA GLY A 257 -4.47 -12.59 -4.45
C GLY A 257 -5.73 -11.94 -5.03
N HIS A 258 -6.07 -10.71 -4.63
CA HIS A 258 -7.31 -10.02 -4.98
C HIS A 258 -7.11 -8.53 -5.25
N SER A 259 -7.96 -7.97 -6.10
CA SER A 259 -8.37 -6.58 -5.97
C SER A 259 -9.77 -6.53 -5.35
N PHE A 260 -10.09 -5.49 -4.60
CA PHE A 260 -11.34 -5.32 -3.89
C PHE A 260 -12.01 -3.98 -4.22
N SER A 261 -13.33 -3.95 -4.15
CA SER A 261 -14.12 -2.71 -4.21
C SER A 261 -14.12 -2.03 -2.85
N VAL A 262 -13.71 -0.77 -2.77
CA VAL A 262 -13.78 0.04 -1.55
C VAL A 262 -15.19 0.62 -1.42
N VAL A 263 -16.09 -0.17 -0.83
CA VAL A 263 -17.51 0.21 -0.72
C VAL A 263 -17.74 1.33 0.28
N LYS A 264 -16.80 1.59 1.20
CA LYS A 264 -16.72 2.81 2.01
C LYS A 264 -15.26 3.14 2.26
N SER A 265 -14.80 4.31 1.80
CA SER A 265 -13.50 4.89 2.16
C SER A 265 -13.56 5.48 3.57
N ALA A 266 -12.40 5.84 4.12
CA ALA A 266 -12.27 6.31 5.51
C ALA A 266 -13.32 7.39 5.85
N ASP A 267 -13.37 8.47 5.09
CA ASP A 267 -14.27 9.59 5.34
C ASP A 267 -15.44 9.68 4.33
N SER A 268 -15.99 8.53 3.89
CA SER A 268 -17.09 8.50 2.92
C SER A 268 -18.34 7.77 3.40
N GLN A 269 -19.43 7.96 2.66
CA GLN A 269 -20.62 7.11 2.71
C GLN A 269 -20.40 5.83 1.90
N TYR A 270 -21.30 4.86 2.07
CA TYR A 270 -21.28 3.65 1.26
C TYR A 270 -21.57 3.95 -0.23
N ASN A 271 -20.83 3.29 -1.10
CA ASN A 271 -21.06 3.22 -2.53
C ASN A 271 -20.95 1.76 -3.01
N PHE A 272 -22.07 1.17 -3.44
CA PHE A 272 -22.10 -0.19 -3.99
C PHE A 272 -22.19 -0.24 -5.52
N TYR A 273 -22.44 0.91 -6.17
CA TYR A 273 -22.76 0.98 -7.59
C TYR A 273 -21.52 1.19 -8.45
N ASN A 274 -20.59 2.03 -8.00
CA ASN A 274 -19.33 2.33 -8.68
C ASN A 274 -18.17 2.67 -7.73
N PRO A 275 -17.96 1.95 -6.61
CA PRO A 275 -16.81 2.18 -5.74
C PRO A 275 -15.50 1.87 -6.46
N VAL A 276 -14.45 2.64 -6.21
CA VAL A 276 -13.11 2.35 -6.73
C VAL A 276 -12.71 0.92 -6.39
N ARG A 277 -12.06 0.25 -7.35
CA ARG A 277 -11.44 -1.05 -7.15
C ARG A 277 -9.93 -0.87 -7.03
N ARG A 278 -9.32 -1.51 -6.04
CA ARG A 278 -7.89 -1.40 -5.77
C ARG A 278 -7.39 -2.57 -4.94
N ASP A 279 -6.12 -2.58 -4.54
CA ASP A 279 -5.56 -3.65 -3.68
C ASP A 279 -4.88 -3.15 -2.40
N VAL A 280 -4.69 -1.84 -2.23
CA VAL A 280 -4.25 -1.23 -0.97
C VAL A 280 -5.16 -0.06 -0.58
N VAL A 281 -5.75 -0.07 0.61
CA VAL A 281 -6.64 1.00 1.09
C VAL A 281 -6.18 1.54 2.44
N SER A 282 -6.18 2.87 2.59
CA SER A 282 -5.92 3.51 3.89
C SER A 282 -7.10 3.27 4.83
N ALA A 283 -6.85 2.78 6.04
CA ALA A 283 -7.86 2.62 7.08
C ALA A 283 -8.31 3.97 7.68
N GLY A 284 -7.63 5.08 7.40
CA GLY A 284 -7.97 6.40 7.94
C GLY A 284 -7.65 6.61 9.41
N ASP A 285 -7.79 7.85 9.87
CA ASP A 285 -7.39 8.28 11.23
C ASP A 285 -8.57 8.66 12.14
N THR A 286 -9.79 8.73 11.60
CA THR A 286 -10.98 9.15 12.35
C THR A 286 -11.42 8.07 13.33
N GLN A 287 -11.10 8.24 14.62
CA GLN A 287 -11.48 7.29 15.66
C GLN A 287 -13.00 7.03 15.68
N GLY A 288 -13.38 5.74 15.67
CA GLY A 288 -14.78 5.32 15.64
C GLY A 288 -15.40 5.20 14.25
N ASP A 289 -14.68 5.60 13.19
CA ASP A 289 -15.04 5.27 11.80
C ASP A 289 -14.40 3.94 11.35
N PHE A 290 -14.71 3.51 10.13
CA PHE A 290 -14.13 2.34 9.51
C PHE A 290 -14.16 2.43 7.98
N VAL A 291 -13.27 1.67 7.35
CA VAL A 291 -13.26 1.39 5.91
C VAL A 291 -13.92 0.06 5.65
N ALA A 292 -14.68 -0.05 4.56
CA ALA A 292 -15.27 -1.33 4.13
C ALA A 292 -14.86 -1.68 2.71
N ILE A 293 -14.35 -2.91 2.55
CA ILE A 293 -13.98 -3.47 1.25
C ILE A 293 -14.77 -4.73 0.93
N ARG A 294 -14.97 -5.02 -0.36
CA ARG A 294 -15.58 -6.28 -0.83
C ARG A 294 -14.79 -6.95 -1.95
N PHE A 295 -14.71 -8.27 -1.88
CA PHE A 295 -14.15 -9.12 -2.93
C PHE A 295 -14.93 -10.44 -3.04
N ARG A 296 -14.65 -11.21 -4.10
CA ARG A 296 -15.18 -12.56 -4.29
C ARG A 296 -14.08 -13.57 -4.03
N THR A 297 -14.40 -14.67 -3.37
CA THR A 297 -13.45 -15.77 -3.16
C THR A 297 -13.37 -16.70 -4.38
N ASP A 298 -12.70 -16.25 -5.43
CA ASP A 298 -12.53 -16.96 -6.69
C ASP A 298 -11.10 -17.53 -6.93
N ASN A 299 -10.21 -17.40 -5.95
CA ASN A 299 -8.79 -17.72 -6.02
C ASN A 299 -8.33 -18.60 -4.82
N PRO A 300 -8.49 -19.94 -4.88
CA PRO A 300 -8.15 -20.82 -3.76
C PRO A 300 -6.67 -20.76 -3.34
N GLY A 301 -6.40 -20.45 -2.08
CA GLY A 301 -5.05 -20.31 -1.53
C GLY A 301 -5.01 -19.53 -0.21
N PRO A 302 -3.88 -19.54 0.51
CA PRO A 302 -3.68 -18.68 1.66
C PRO A 302 -3.19 -17.29 1.23
N TRP A 303 -4.00 -16.27 1.49
CA TRP A 303 -3.71 -14.88 1.11
C TRP A 303 -3.59 -13.99 2.34
N ILE A 304 -2.43 -13.35 2.49
CA ILE A 304 -2.21 -12.43 3.61
C ILE A 304 -2.98 -11.12 3.39
N PHE A 305 -3.59 -10.64 4.47
CA PHE A 305 -4.23 -9.34 4.59
C PHE A 305 -3.57 -8.58 5.72
N HIS A 306 -2.87 -7.49 5.42
CA HIS A 306 -1.98 -6.85 6.39
C HIS A 306 -1.84 -5.36 6.15
N CYS A 307 -1.38 -4.64 7.17
CA CYS A 307 -0.88 -3.28 6.99
C CYS A 307 0.41 -3.32 6.16
N HIS A 308 0.50 -2.49 5.13
CA HIS A 308 1.63 -2.39 4.22
C HIS A 308 2.71 -1.40 4.72
N ILE A 309 2.56 -0.89 5.94
CA ILE A 309 3.70 -0.36 6.70
C ILE A 309 4.48 -1.56 7.20
N ASP A 310 5.68 -1.78 6.66
CA ASP A 310 6.44 -3.02 6.79
C ASP A 310 6.82 -3.31 8.25
N PHE A 311 7.11 -2.25 9.01
CA PHE A 311 7.35 -2.35 10.45
C PHE A 311 6.10 -2.78 11.23
N HIS A 312 4.90 -2.36 10.82
CA HIS A 312 3.66 -2.78 11.47
C HIS A 312 3.30 -4.23 11.13
N LEU A 313 3.60 -4.68 9.89
CA LEU A 313 3.51 -6.10 9.53
C LEU A 313 4.44 -6.94 10.42
N ASN A 314 5.70 -6.53 10.54
CA ASN A 314 6.69 -7.18 11.42
C ASN A 314 6.20 -7.26 12.89
N ASP A 315 5.55 -6.19 13.36
CA ASP A 315 5.01 -6.10 14.71
C ASP A 315 3.61 -6.76 14.86
N GLY A 316 3.13 -7.44 13.81
CA GLY A 316 2.03 -8.40 13.86
C GLY A 316 0.68 -7.93 13.32
N LEU A 317 0.62 -6.79 12.62
CA LEU A 317 -0.61 -6.23 12.05
C LEU A 317 -1.03 -6.94 10.75
N ALA A 318 -1.31 -8.24 10.85
CA ALA A 318 -1.70 -9.11 9.74
C ALA A 318 -2.66 -10.21 10.16
N ILE A 319 -3.38 -10.74 9.18
CA ILE A 319 -4.11 -12.00 9.22
C ILE A 319 -3.97 -12.70 7.86
N VAL A 320 -4.36 -13.96 7.78
CA VAL A 320 -4.36 -14.72 6.51
C VAL A 320 -5.75 -15.27 6.24
N PHE A 321 -6.27 -15.00 5.04
CA PHE A 321 -7.44 -15.69 4.52
C PHE A 321 -7.03 -17.02 3.90
N ALA A 322 -7.39 -18.13 4.54
CA ALA A 322 -7.30 -19.45 3.95
C ALA A 322 -8.52 -19.67 3.04
N GLU A 323 -8.39 -19.26 1.78
CA GLU A 323 -9.48 -19.30 0.82
C GLU A 323 -9.63 -20.69 0.19
N ALA A 324 -10.81 -21.27 0.37
CA ALA A 324 -11.19 -22.59 -0.13
C ALA A 324 -10.09 -23.65 0.04
N PRO A 325 -9.63 -23.96 1.28
CA PRO A 325 -8.44 -24.80 1.51
C PRO A 325 -8.52 -26.18 0.85
N GLY A 326 -9.72 -26.76 0.77
CA GLY A 326 -9.96 -28.05 0.09
C GLY A 326 -9.70 -28.04 -1.42
N GLN A 327 -9.56 -26.86 -2.04
CA GLN A 327 -9.33 -26.69 -3.48
C GLN A 327 -7.93 -26.13 -3.79
N THR A 328 -7.17 -25.72 -2.77
CA THR A 328 -5.83 -25.15 -2.91
C THR A 328 -4.87 -26.11 -3.64
N SER A 329 -4.86 -27.40 -3.28
CA SER A 329 -3.96 -28.37 -3.93
C SER A 329 -4.14 -28.49 -5.44
N ALA A 330 -5.38 -28.34 -5.93
CA ALA A 330 -5.66 -28.36 -7.36
C ALA A 330 -5.24 -27.02 -8.01
N ALA A 331 -5.50 -25.90 -7.33
CA ALA A 331 -5.15 -24.56 -7.80
C ALA A 331 -3.63 -24.36 -7.97
N VAL A 332 -2.80 -24.99 -7.12
CA VAL A 332 -1.33 -24.92 -7.21
C VAL A 332 -0.69 -26.21 -7.76
N SER A 333 -1.43 -26.96 -8.57
CA SER A 333 -0.95 -28.23 -9.16
C SER A 333 0.27 -28.06 -10.07
N SER A 334 0.48 -26.88 -10.63
CA SER A 334 1.63 -26.52 -11.47
C SER A 334 2.80 -25.93 -10.69
N ARG A 335 2.80 -25.98 -9.34
CA ARG A 335 3.91 -25.45 -8.56
C ARG A 335 5.21 -26.16 -8.94
N PRO A 336 6.32 -25.42 -9.10
CA PRO A 336 7.58 -26.01 -9.53
C PRO A 336 8.20 -26.83 -8.40
N ALA A 337 8.99 -27.86 -8.74
CA ALA A 337 9.58 -28.78 -7.77
C ALA A 337 10.65 -28.12 -6.87
N ASP A 338 11.24 -27.01 -7.31
CA ASP A 338 12.15 -26.18 -6.52
C ASP A 338 11.44 -25.54 -5.31
N TRP A 339 10.13 -25.26 -5.41
CA TRP A 339 9.33 -24.78 -4.29
C TRP A 339 9.33 -25.78 -3.14
N ASP A 340 9.23 -27.09 -3.43
CA ASP A 340 9.25 -28.14 -2.41
C ASP A 340 10.64 -28.22 -1.70
N GLN A 341 11.69 -27.64 -2.29
CA GLN A 341 13.05 -27.60 -1.72
C GLN A 341 13.33 -26.37 -0.84
N LEU A 342 12.47 -25.35 -0.85
CA LEU A 342 12.72 -24.10 -0.13
C LEU A 342 12.79 -24.32 1.39
N CYS A 343 11.80 -25.01 1.99
CA CYS A 343 11.78 -25.26 3.44
C CYS A 343 12.96 -26.15 3.90
N PRO A 344 13.23 -27.32 3.27
CA PRO A 344 14.40 -28.13 3.63
C PRO A 344 15.73 -27.37 3.50
N THR A 345 15.87 -26.54 2.47
CA THR A 345 17.09 -25.73 2.26
C THR A 345 17.26 -24.69 3.37
N TRP A 346 16.19 -23.98 3.73
CA TRP A 346 16.19 -23.01 4.83
C TRP A 346 16.48 -23.66 6.18
N ASP A 347 15.81 -24.76 6.49
CA ASP A 347 15.93 -25.45 7.78
C ASP A 347 17.35 -26.01 8.01
N ALA A 348 18.03 -26.39 6.92
CA ALA A 348 19.41 -26.85 6.94
C ALA A 348 20.47 -25.73 7.13
N LEU A 349 20.08 -24.44 7.07
CA LEU A 349 21.02 -23.35 7.29
C LEU A 349 21.50 -23.29 8.75
N PRO A 350 22.74 -22.84 9.01
CA PRO A 350 23.25 -22.66 10.36
C PRO A 350 22.41 -21.66 11.17
N ASP A 351 22.29 -21.87 12.48
CA ASP A 351 21.55 -20.96 13.37
C ASP A 351 22.12 -19.54 13.37
N SER A 352 23.42 -19.37 13.10
CA SER A 352 24.04 -18.04 12.95
C SER A 352 23.48 -17.25 11.77
N VAL A 353 23.01 -17.92 10.71
CA VAL A 353 22.38 -17.30 9.54
C VAL A 353 20.89 -17.04 9.83
N LYS A 354 20.21 -17.99 10.46
CA LYS A 354 18.80 -17.83 10.85
C LYS A 354 18.62 -16.73 11.90
N ALA A 355 19.58 -16.56 12.82
CA ALA A 355 19.54 -15.52 13.85
C ALA A 355 19.70 -14.09 13.30
N THR A 356 20.29 -13.90 12.11
CA THR A 356 20.38 -12.59 11.43
C THR A 356 19.14 -12.26 10.58
N HIS A 357 18.21 -13.20 10.47
CA HIS A 357 16.93 -13.09 9.77
C HIS A 357 15.81 -13.60 10.68
N PRO A 358 15.47 -12.87 11.76
CA PRO A 358 14.52 -13.36 12.77
C PRO A 358 13.07 -13.53 12.27
N TYR A 359 12.79 -13.29 10.99
CA TYR A 359 11.48 -13.37 10.36
C TYR A 359 11.57 -13.94 8.95
#